data_AF-A0A0F9S8L3-F1
#
_entry.id   AF-A0A0F9S8L3-F1
#
_cell.length_a   1.000
_cell.length_b   1.000
_cell.length_c   1.000
_cell.angle_alpha   90.00
_cell.angle_beta   90.00
_cell.angle_gamma   90.00
#
_symmetry.space_group_name_H-M   'P 1'
#
loop_
_entity.id
_entity.type
_entity.pdbx_description
1 polymer ?
#
loop_
_entity_poly.entity_id
_entity_poly.type
_entity_poly.pdbx_seq_one_letter_code
_entity_poly.pdbx_strand_id
1 'polypeptide(L)'
;MGKIKRCTNCGRFLDAEKEFNWYNKKKGYKQSECKKCHNVNNWILRQLNLEHVRKRERQYWNDNKEYMKGRQKQWCLNNPEYYKHRYENNKEHIKEYYKHYYKTNKGRISKQNKKWHKENKEYRKERSRQYRQENKYHIYEYNKQWRQENKEYCKERDKQYRINNRDKINTYTAKRRATKKNQTPSTADNKKIEYIYYMAQEITKMFGKKYQVDHIVPLSKGGLHHEDNLQILEAALNQEKNDKYPLTALEKTKYCGFTLKILESME
;
A
#
# COMPACT_ATOMS: atom_id res chain seq x y z
N MET A 1 -71.64 25.73 26.52
CA MET A 1 -71.88 25.32 25.12
C MET A 1 -70.92 26.10 24.23
N GLY A 2 -70.13 25.44 23.38
CA GLY A 2 -69.15 26.10 22.50
C GLY A 2 -69.84 26.97 21.45
N LYS A 3 -69.21 28.09 21.05
CA LYS A 3 -69.75 28.97 19.99
C LYS A 3 -69.76 28.22 18.66
N ILE A 4 -70.94 28.01 18.09
CA ILE A 4 -71.10 27.35 16.79
C ILE A 4 -71.07 28.41 15.69
N LYS A 5 -70.33 28.14 14.61
CA LYS A 5 -70.20 29.01 13.43
C LYS A 5 -70.45 28.21 12.15
N ARG A 6 -71.19 28.80 11.21
CA ARG A 6 -71.39 28.24 9.87
C ARG A 6 -70.17 28.51 9.00
N CYS A 7 -69.61 27.47 8.39
CA CYS A 7 -68.57 27.60 7.37
C CYS A 7 -69.18 28.13 6.06
N THR A 8 -68.59 29.18 5.48
CA THR A 8 -69.10 29.75 4.22
C THR A 8 -68.85 28.87 3.00
N ASN A 9 -67.88 27.96 3.06
CA ASN A 9 -67.53 27.09 1.93
C ASN A 9 -68.31 25.76 1.96
N CYS A 10 -68.23 24.98 3.03
CA CYS A 10 -68.95 23.69 3.12
C CYS A 10 -70.35 23.76 3.76
N GLY A 11 -70.78 24.94 4.21
CA GLY A 11 -72.10 25.17 4.80
C GLY A 11 -72.33 24.55 6.19
N ARG A 12 -71.40 23.74 6.70
CA ARG A 12 -71.54 23.02 7.99
C ARG A 12 -71.46 23.98 9.18
N PHE A 13 -72.25 23.71 10.21
CA PHE A 13 -72.18 24.36 11.52
C PHE A 13 -71.17 23.61 12.40
N LEU A 14 -70.08 24.29 12.77
CA LEU A 14 -68.93 23.70 13.46
C LEU A 14 -68.52 24.55 14.66
N ASP A 15 -67.74 23.96 15.55
CA ASP A 15 -67.14 24.67 16.69
C ASP A 15 -66.20 25.78 16.19
N ALA A 16 -66.51 27.04 16.53
CA ALA A 16 -65.80 28.22 16.05
C ALA A 16 -64.35 28.30 16.57
N GLU A 17 -64.04 27.70 17.71
CA GLU A 17 -62.72 27.77 18.31
C GLU A 17 -61.77 26.73 17.74
N LYS A 18 -62.26 25.50 17.59
CA LYS A 18 -61.47 24.34 17.11
C LYS A 18 -61.35 24.32 15.60
N GLU A 19 -62.43 24.58 14.88
CA GLU A 19 -62.52 24.30 13.44
C GLU A 19 -62.22 25.52 12.55
N PHE A 20 -62.04 26.72 13.11
CA PHE A 20 -61.75 27.94 12.33
C PHE A 20 -60.43 28.58 12.76
N ASN A 21 -59.64 29.01 11.76
CA ASN A 21 -58.43 29.79 11.98
C ASN A 21 -58.77 31.21 12.44
N TRP A 22 -57.81 31.84 13.12
CA TRP A 22 -57.92 33.26 13.44
C TRP A 22 -57.69 34.09 12.19
N TYR A 23 -58.63 34.98 11.89
CA TYR A 23 -58.39 36.07 10.93
C TYR A 23 -57.65 37.21 11.65
N ASN A 24 -58.12 37.57 12.85
CA ASN A 24 -57.43 38.51 13.72
C ASN A 24 -57.62 38.08 15.18
N LYS A 25 -56.58 37.50 15.77
CA LYS A 25 -56.62 37.00 17.15
C LYS A 25 -56.84 38.12 18.18
N LYS A 26 -56.27 39.32 17.95
CA LYS A 26 -56.40 40.47 18.85
C LYS A 26 -57.82 41.03 18.88
N LYS A 27 -58.51 41.07 17.73
CA LYS A 27 -59.90 41.54 17.59
C LYS A 27 -60.95 40.43 17.78
N GLY A 28 -60.53 39.20 18.08
CA GLY A 28 -61.44 38.07 18.27
C GLY A 28 -62.08 37.55 16.97
N TYR A 29 -61.59 37.92 15.78
CA TYR A 29 -62.20 37.53 14.52
C TYR A 29 -61.66 36.19 14.01
N LYS A 30 -62.59 35.26 13.80
CA LYS A 30 -62.35 33.96 13.13
C LYS A 30 -62.60 34.07 11.63
N GLN A 31 -61.83 33.33 10.84
CA GLN A 31 -62.07 33.18 9.41
C GLN A 31 -63.51 32.69 9.12
N SER A 32 -64.01 33.01 7.93
CA SER A 32 -65.34 32.61 7.44
C SER A 32 -65.40 31.12 7.04
N GLU A 33 -64.26 30.57 6.64
CA GLU A 33 -64.11 29.16 6.24
C GLU A 33 -63.47 28.31 7.35
N CYS A 34 -63.88 27.05 7.44
CA CYS A 34 -63.25 26.11 8.36
C CYS A 34 -61.84 25.71 7.88
N LYS A 35 -60.97 25.28 8.81
CA LYS A 35 -59.59 24.85 8.55
C LYS A 35 -59.50 23.81 7.46
N LYS A 36 -60.44 22.86 7.41
CA LYS A 36 -60.48 21.81 6.38
C LYS A 36 -60.68 22.41 4.99
N CYS A 37 -61.71 23.25 4.82
CA CYS A 37 -61.96 23.95 3.56
C CYS A 37 -60.79 24.86 3.16
N HIS A 38 -60.22 25.60 4.12
CA HIS A 38 -59.06 26.45 3.87
C HIS A 38 -57.83 25.65 3.41
N ASN A 39 -57.56 24.50 4.03
CA ASN A 39 -56.44 23.64 3.67
C ASN A 39 -56.63 23.00 2.29
N VAL A 40 -57.84 22.53 1.98
CA VAL A 40 -58.18 21.98 0.66
C VAL A 40 -58.03 23.06 -0.41
N ASN A 41 -58.60 24.25 -0.20
CA ASN A 41 -58.46 25.39 -1.11
C ASN A 41 -56.99 25.77 -1.32
N ASN A 42 -56.19 25.88 -0.26
CA ASN A 42 -54.76 26.15 -0.36
C ASN A 42 -53.99 25.06 -1.11
N TRP A 43 -54.36 23.79 -0.90
CA TRP A 43 -53.75 22.69 -1.63
C TRP A 43 -54.09 22.74 -3.12
N ILE A 44 -55.37 22.94 -3.48
CA ILE A 44 -55.81 23.11 -4.87
C ILE A 44 -55.08 24.29 -5.52
N LEU A 45 -55.04 25.45 -4.85
CA LEU A 45 -54.34 26.64 -5.33
C LEU A 45 -52.83 26.40 -5.53
N ARG A 46 -52.20 25.59 -4.67
CA ARG A 46 -50.79 25.17 -4.84
C ARG A 46 -50.60 24.21 -6.01
N GLN A 47 -51.54 23.29 -6.26
CA GLN A 47 -51.45 22.37 -7.40
C GLN A 47 -51.66 23.09 -8.73
N LEU A 48 -52.67 23.96 -8.82
CA LEU A 48 -52.95 24.77 -10.02
C LEU A 48 -51.78 25.71 -10.35
N ASN A 49 -50.99 26.11 -9.35
CA ASN A 49 -49.82 26.99 -9.51
C ASN A 49 -48.49 26.29 -9.19
N LEU A 50 -48.42 24.95 -9.34
CA LEU A 50 -47.29 24.15 -8.87
C LEU A 50 -45.95 24.59 -9.46
N GLU A 51 -45.95 24.94 -10.75
CA GLU A 51 -44.73 25.40 -11.43
C GLU A 51 -44.24 26.74 -10.87
N HIS A 52 -45.15 27.68 -10.64
CA HIS A 52 -44.83 28.97 -10.02
C HIS A 52 -44.30 28.80 -8.59
N VAL A 53 -44.93 27.93 -7.79
CA VAL A 53 -44.47 27.60 -6.42
C VAL A 53 -43.06 27.00 -6.46
N ARG A 54 -42.81 26.01 -7.32
CA ARG A 54 -41.49 25.38 -7.48
C ARG A 54 -40.43 26.37 -7.96
N LYS A 55 -40.78 27.26 -8.89
CA LYS A 55 -39.87 28.32 -9.36
C LYS A 55 -39.47 29.25 -8.23
N ARG A 56 -40.45 29.69 -7.42
CA ARG A 56 -40.20 30.52 -6.23
C ARG A 56 -39.34 29.80 -5.18
N GLU A 57 -39.60 28.53 -4.91
CA GLU A 57 -38.82 27.72 -3.96
C GLU A 57 -37.37 27.53 -4.43
N ARG A 58 -37.16 27.25 -5.73
CA ARG A 58 -35.81 27.18 -6.32
C ARG A 58 -35.08 28.52 -6.20
N GLN A 59 -35.75 29.61 -6.52
CA GLN A 59 -35.20 30.95 -6.41
C GLN A 59 -34.79 31.26 -4.97
N TYR A 60 -35.70 31.03 -4.02
CA TYR A 60 -35.39 31.18 -2.59
C TYR A 60 -34.20 30.34 -2.14
N TRP A 61 -34.12 29.07 -2.56
CA TRP A 61 -32.99 28.21 -2.21
C TRP A 61 -31.68 28.72 -2.81
N ASN A 62 -31.69 29.17 -4.06
CA ASN A 62 -30.51 29.73 -4.72
C ASN A 62 -30.04 31.01 -4.02
N ASP A 63 -30.96 31.94 -3.76
CA ASP A 63 -30.67 33.23 -3.13
C ASP A 63 -30.16 33.07 -1.70
N ASN A 64 -30.60 32.01 -1.00
CA ASN A 64 -30.23 31.75 0.40
C ASN A 64 -29.23 30.60 0.58
N LYS A 65 -28.68 30.06 -0.52
CA LYS A 65 -27.85 28.84 -0.48
C LYS A 65 -26.66 28.98 0.46
N GLU A 66 -25.94 30.09 0.37
CA GLU A 66 -24.75 30.34 1.19
C GLU A 66 -25.10 30.61 2.65
N TYR A 67 -26.20 31.33 2.91
CA TYR A 67 -26.72 31.50 4.27
C TYR A 67 -27.10 30.16 4.91
N MET A 68 -27.81 29.29 4.19
CA MET A 68 -28.23 27.98 4.68
C MET A 68 -27.04 27.05 4.92
N LYS A 69 -26.05 27.05 4.02
CA LYS A 69 -24.79 26.33 4.23
C LYS A 69 -24.02 26.86 5.43
N GLY A 70 -23.92 28.17 5.58
CA GLY A 70 -23.24 28.82 6.72
C GLY A 70 -23.91 28.45 8.04
N ARG A 71 -25.24 28.53 8.10
CA ARG A 71 -26.05 28.11 9.25
C ARG A 71 -25.85 26.63 9.56
N GLN A 72 -25.86 25.77 8.54
CA GLN A 72 -25.62 24.33 8.72
C GLN A 72 -24.22 24.08 9.26
N LYS A 73 -23.19 24.76 8.73
CA LYS A 73 -21.81 24.65 9.20
C LYS A 73 -21.69 25.05 10.66
N GLN A 74 -22.28 26.17 11.05
CA GLN A 74 -22.31 26.62 12.45
C GLN A 74 -23.02 25.62 13.35
N TRP A 75 -24.14 25.05 12.89
CA TRP A 75 -24.80 23.99 13.62
C TRP A 75 -23.93 22.74 13.78
N CYS A 76 -23.16 22.34 12.76
CA CYS A 76 -22.20 21.25 12.85
C CYS A 76 -21.12 21.49 13.91
N LEU A 77 -20.55 22.70 13.93
CA LEU A 77 -19.52 23.08 14.89
C LEU A 77 -20.05 23.09 16.32
N ASN A 78 -21.30 23.53 16.51
CA ASN A 78 -21.93 23.60 17.83
C ASN A 78 -22.53 22.26 18.31
N ASN A 79 -22.63 21.26 17.44
CA ASN A 79 -23.25 19.96 17.76
C ASN A 79 -22.35 18.77 17.36
N PRO A 80 -21.08 18.73 17.77
CA PRO A 80 -20.16 17.65 17.37
C PRO A 80 -20.62 16.28 17.86
N GLU A 81 -21.20 16.21 19.07
CA GLU A 81 -21.70 14.97 19.67
C GLU A 81 -22.85 14.35 18.87
N TYR A 82 -23.71 15.17 18.25
CA TYR A 82 -24.76 14.68 17.35
C TYR A 82 -24.16 13.88 16.18
N TYR A 83 -23.09 14.38 15.56
CA TYR A 83 -22.44 13.70 14.44
C TYR A 83 -21.69 12.45 14.88
N LYS A 84 -21.05 12.50 16.04
CA LYS A 84 -20.39 11.34 16.64
C LYS A 84 -21.39 10.23 16.92
N HIS A 85 -22.48 10.53 17.65
CA HIS A 85 -23.55 9.56 17.93
C HIS A 85 -24.22 9.05 16.65
N ARG A 86 -24.45 9.93 15.67
CA ARG A 86 -24.96 9.51 14.36
C ARG A 86 -24.01 8.57 13.63
N TYR A 87 -22.70 8.83 13.67
CA TYR A 87 -21.71 7.95 13.08
C TYR A 87 -21.64 6.61 13.81
N GLU A 88 -21.62 6.62 15.14
CA GLU A 88 -21.58 5.41 15.97
C GLU A 88 -22.79 4.51 15.72
N ASN A 89 -24.00 5.07 15.70
CA ASN A 89 -25.23 4.32 15.44
C ASN A 89 -25.32 3.77 14.01
N ASN A 90 -24.58 4.35 13.06
CA ASN A 90 -24.56 3.90 11.66
C ASN A 90 -23.25 3.21 11.28
N LYS A 91 -22.34 2.99 12.23
CA LYS A 91 -20.97 2.55 11.94
C LYS A 91 -20.94 1.22 11.22
N GLU A 92 -21.77 0.26 11.66
CA GLU A 92 -21.83 -1.07 11.05
C GLU A 92 -22.44 -1.02 9.64
N HIS A 93 -23.51 -0.26 9.45
CA HIS A 93 -24.11 -0.05 8.13
C HIS A 93 -23.12 0.63 7.15
N ILE A 94 -22.35 1.62 7.63
CA ILE A 94 -21.31 2.29 6.83
C ILE A 94 -20.21 1.30 6.45
N LYS A 95 -19.72 0.49 7.40
CA LYS A 95 -18.72 -0.55 7.11
C LYS A 95 -19.23 -1.56 6.10
N GLU A 96 -20.46 -2.05 6.26
CA GLU A 96 -21.07 -3.01 5.36
C GLU A 96 -21.26 -2.44 3.96
N TYR A 97 -21.74 -1.20 3.86
CA TYR A 97 -21.81 -0.46 2.61
C TYR A 97 -20.45 -0.36 1.93
N TYR A 98 -19.39 0.06 2.64
CA TYR A 98 -18.04 0.17 2.06
C TYR A 98 -17.47 -1.20 1.65
N LYS A 99 -17.73 -2.25 2.42
CA LYS A 99 -17.35 -3.63 2.07
C LYS A 99 -18.04 -4.06 0.78
N HIS A 100 -19.35 -3.83 0.67
CA HIS A 100 -20.10 -4.13 -0.55
C HIS A 100 -19.60 -3.29 -1.74
N TYR A 101 -19.44 -1.98 -1.56
CA TYR A 101 -18.90 -1.07 -2.56
C TYR A 101 -17.53 -1.50 -3.07
N TYR A 102 -16.60 -1.85 -2.18
CA TYR A 102 -15.28 -2.33 -2.56
C TYR A 102 -15.37 -3.66 -3.33
N LYS A 103 -16.23 -4.59 -2.89
CA LYS A 103 -16.44 -5.88 -3.55
C LYS A 103 -16.98 -5.70 -4.97
N THR A 104 -18.01 -4.88 -5.17
CA THR A 104 -18.64 -4.63 -6.47
C THR A 104 -17.77 -3.77 -7.40
N ASN A 105 -16.95 -2.89 -6.84
CA ASN A 105 -16.10 -1.98 -7.62
C ASN A 105 -14.61 -2.37 -7.64
N LYS A 106 -14.25 -3.57 -7.17
CA LYS A 106 -12.86 -4.02 -7.01
C LYS A 106 -12.02 -3.82 -8.27
N GLY A 107 -12.56 -4.17 -9.44
CA GLY A 107 -11.88 -4.01 -10.72
C GLY A 107 -11.60 -2.53 -11.07
N ARG A 108 -12.59 -1.65 -10.88
CA ARG A 108 -12.46 -0.21 -11.12
C ARG A 108 -11.45 0.43 -10.17
N ILE A 109 -11.56 0.14 -8.86
CA ILE A 109 -10.65 0.64 -7.82
C ILE A 109 -9.23 0.17 -8.10
N SER A 110 -9.04 -1.11 -8.44
CA SER A 110 -7.71 -1.63 -8.77
C SER A 110 -7.10 -0.93 -9.98
N LYS A 111 -7.87 -0.73 -11.06
CA LYS A 111 -7.40 0.01 -12.26
C LYS A 111 -7.01 1.45 -11.91
N GLN A 112 -7.84 2.15 -11.14
CA GLN A 112 -7.57 3.52 -10.71
C GLN A 112 -6.33 3.60 -9.81
N ASN A 113 -6.19 2.69 -8.84
CA ASN A 113 -5.02 2.61 -7.97
C ASN A 113 -3.74 2.32 -8.75
N LYS A 114 -3.78 1.40 -9.73
CA LYS A 114 -2.64 1.12 -10.62
C LYS A 114 -2.23 2.36 -11.41
N LYS A 115 -3.19 3.06 -12.01
CA LYS A 115 -2.95 4.31 -12.74
C LYS A 115 -2.31 5.36 -11.82
N TRP A 116 -2.91 5.59 -10.65
CA TRP A 116 -2.39 6.53 -9.66
C TRP A 116 -0.97 6.17 -9.21
N HIS A 117 -0.69 4.88 -8.91
CA HIS A 117 0.64 4.43 -8.53
C HIS A 117 1.70 4.64 -9.62
N LYS A 118 1.32 4.50 -10.90
CA LYS A 118 2.22 4.74 -12.03
C LYS A 118 2.51 6.23 -12.19
N GLU A 119 1.48 7.06 -12.18
CA GLU A 119 1.57 8.51 -12.36
C GLU A 119 2.28 9.19 -11.17
N ASN A 120 2.10 8.67 -9.95
CA ASN A 120 2.64 9.26 -8.73
C ASN A 120 3.86 8.50 -8.19
N LYS A 121 4.61 7.81 -9.05
CA LYS A 121 5.77 6.99 -8.67
C LYS A 121 6.81 7.79 -7.89
N GLU A 122 7.19 8.96 -8.38
CA GLU A 122 8.22 9.79 -7.74
C GLU A 122 7.72 10.42 -6.43
N TYR A 123 6.48 10.93 -6.39
CA TYR A 123 5.85 11.39 -5.16
C TYR A 123 5.86 10.31 -4.06
N ARG A 124 5.54 9.05 -4.41
CA ARG A 124 5.56 7.94 -3.45
C ARG A 124 6.95 7.60 -2.95
N LYS A 125 7.96 7.62 -3.82
CA LYS A 125 9.35 7.40 -3.43
C LYS A 125 9.82 8.48 -2.47
N GLU A 126 9.53 9.75 -2.78
CA GLU A 126 9.92 10.88 -1.97
C GLU A 126 9.23 10.84 -0.60
N ARG A 127 7.92 10.62 -0.56
CA ARG A 127 7.18 10.45 0.69
C ARG A 127 7.72 9.26 1.52
N SER A 128 8.08 8.16 0.87
CA SER A 128 8.71 7.02 1.55
C SER A 128 10.10 7.35 2.10
N ARG A 129 10.88 8.16 1.37
CA ARG A 129 12.18 8.66 1.83
C ARG A 129 12.02 9.55 3.06
N GLN A 130 11.13 10.54 3.00
CA GLN A 130 10.82 11.45 4.11
C GLN A 130 10.38 10.67 5.34
N TYR A 131 9.40 9.76 5.18
CA TYR A 131 8.96 8.91 6.28
C TYR A 131 10.11 8.13 6.92
N ARG A 132 10.99 7.52 6.12
CA ARG A 132 12.17 6.79 6.64
C ARG A 132 13.17 7.70 7.36
N GLN A 133 13.33 8.94 6.91
CA GLN A 133 14.23 9.91 7.53
C GLN A 133 13.68 10.42 8.86
N GLU A 134 12.43 10.85 8.88
CA GLU A 134 11.73 11.32 10.07
C GLU A 134 11.59 10.23 11.13
N ASN A 135 11.34 8.98 10.70
CA ASN A 135 11.07 7.86 11.60
C ASN A 135 12.27 6.91 11.73
N LYS A 136 13.49 7.38 11.40
CA LYS A 136 14.70 6.55 11.38
C LYS A 136 14.92 5.81 12.71
N TYR A 137 14.78 6.51 13.83
CA TYR A 137 14.96 5.95 15.17
C TYR A 137 13.87 4.93 15.50
N HIS A 138 12.60 5.26 15.25
CA HIS A 138 11.47 4.36 15.47
C HIS A 138 11.61 3.06 14.65
N ILE A 139 11.97 3.17 13.37
CA ILE A 139 12.21 2.02 12.48
C ILE A 139 13.36 1.16 13.02
N TYR A 140 14.43 1.78 13.51
CA TYR A 140 15.57 1.07 14.08
C TYR A 140 15.18 0.28 15.35
N GLU A 141 14.54 0.94 16.33
CA GLU A 141 14.13 0.29 17.57
C GLU A 141 13.11 -0.82 17.31
N TYR A 142 12.11 -0.57 16.45
CA TYR A 142 11.16 -1.60 16.02
C TYR A 142 11.85 -2.82 15.41
N ASN A 143 12.78 -2.61 14.47
CA ASN A 143 13.51 -3.71 13.85
C ASN A 143 14.43 -4.45 14.84
N LYS A 144 15.03 -3.74 15.79
CA LYS A 144 15.86 -4.32 16.84
C LYS A 144 15.02 -5.21 17.76
N GLN A 145 13.89 -4.71 18.24
CA GLN A 145 12.95 -5.47 19.06
C GLN A 145 12.43 -6.69 18.31
N TRP A 146 11.97 -6.51 17.07
CA TRP A 146 11.49 -7.61 16.24
C TRP A 146 12.56 -8.71 16.06
N ARG A 147 13.83 -8.35 15.85
CA ARG A 147 14.93 -9.33 15.75
C ARG A 147 15.21 -10.06 17.06
N GLN A 148 15.07 -9.38 18.20
CA GLN A 148 15.25 -9.99 19.52
C GLN A 148 14.14 -11.00 19.81
N GLU A 149 12.89 -10.60 19.55
CA GLU A 149 11.71 -11.47 19.74
C GLU A 149 11.70 -12.64 18.73
N ASN A 150 12.16 -12.41 17.50
CA ASN A 150 12.15 -13.41 16.42
C ASN A 150 13.55 -13.99 16.14
N LYS A 151 14.35 -14.20 17.19
CA LYS A 151 15.75 -14.64 17.09
C LYS A 151 15.91 -15.96 16.33
N GLU A 152 15.09 -16.96 16.66
CA GLU A 152 15.17 -18.28 16.01
C GLU A 152 14.74 -18.24 14.55
N TYR A 153 13.69 -17.46 14.23
CA TYR A 153 13.31 -17.21 12.84
C TYR A 153 14.44 -16.55 12.04
N CYS A 154 15.09 -15.54 12.61
CA CYS A 154 16.22 -14.87 11.97
C CYS A 154 17.39 -15.84 11.72
N LYS A 155 17.73 -16.68 12.70
CA LYS A 155 18.79 -17.69 12.56
C LYS A 155 18.47 -18.69 11.45
N GLU A 156 17.25 -19.21 11.40
CA GLU A 156 16.86 -20.18 10.39
C GLU A 156 16.82 -19.54 9.00
N ARG A 157 16.23 -18.34 8.87
CA ARG A 157 16.27 -17.56 7.62
C ARG A 157 17.71 -17.36 7.14
N ASP A 158 18.61 -16.95 8.04
CA ASP A 158 20.01 -16.71 7.68
C ASP A 158 20.74 -18.02 7.32
N LYS A 159 20.41 -19.13 7.97
CA LYS A 159 20.91 -20.47 7.62
C LYS A 159 20.44 -20.87 6.21
N GLN A 160 19.16 -20.72 5.90
CA GLN A 160 18.61 -21.01 4.58
C GLN A 160 19.22 -20.12 3.50
N TYR A 161 19.39 -18.82 3.80
CA TYR A 161 20.10 -17.90 2.89
C TYR A 161 21.52 -18.39 2.60
N ARG A 162 22.27 -18.82 3.64
CA ARG A 162 23.64 -19.35 3.48
C ARG A 162 23.72 -20.63 2.65
N ILE A 163 22.74 -21.53 2.81
CA ILE A 163 22.66 -22.76 2.03
C ILE A 163 22.35 -22.44 0.56
N ASN A 164 21.35 -21.60 0.33
CA ASN A 164 20.84 -21.32 -1.01
C ASN A 164 21.73 -20.38 -1.83
N ASN A 165 22.55 -19.54 -1.18
CA ASN A 165 23.40 -18.54 -1.83
C ASN A 165 24.88 -18.78 -1.51
N ARG A 166 25.30 -20.04 -1.47
CA ARG A 166 26.67 -20.43 -1.09
C ARG A 166 27.71 -19.94 -2.10
N ASP A 167 27.37 -19.97 -3.38
CA ASP A 167 28.07 -19.34 -4.49
C ASP A 167 28.39 -17.86 -4.21
N LYS A 168 27.38 -17.05 -3.86
CA LYS A 168 27.55 -15.62 -3.60
C LYS A 168 28.42 -15.36 -2.38
N ILE A 169 28.20 -16.12 -1.30
CA ILE A 169 28.99 -16.00 -0.07
C ILE A 169 30.46 -16.32 -0.33
N ASN A 170 30.73 -17.39 -1.09
CA ASN A 170 32.09 -17.78 -1.46
C ASN A 170 32.75 -16.70 -2.33
N THR A 171 32.01 -16.16 -3.30
CA THR A 171 32.46 -15.06 -4.16
C THR A 171 32.85 -13.84 -3.33
N TYR A 172 31.96 -13.36 -2.43
CA TYR A 172 32.26 -12.22 -1.56
C TYR A 172 33.46 -12.49 -0.64
N THR A 173 33.58 -13.71 -0.12
CA THR A 173 34.70 -14.09 0.74
C THR A 173 36.02 -14.13 -0.02
N ALA A 174 36.03 -14.60 -1.27
CA ALA A 174 37.20 -14.57 -2.14
C ALA A 174 37.58 -13.15 -2.57
N LYS A 175 36.59 -12.36 -3.00
CA LYS A 175 36.76 -10.94 -3.33
C LYS A 175 37.39 -10.17 -2.18
N ARG A 176 36.87 -10.31 -0.95
CA ARG A 176 37.44 -9.69 0.24
C ARG A 176 38.91 -10.08 0.48
N ARG A 177 39.26 -11.36 0.30
CA ARG A 177 40.65 -11.85 0.46
C ARG A 177 41.58 -11.23 -0.59
N ALA A 178 41.13 -11.15 -1.85
CA ALA A 178 41.89 -10.54 -2.94
C ALA A 178 42.06 -9.02 -2.76
N THR A 179 40.99 -8.30 -2.37
CA THR A 179 41.05 -6.86 -2.10
C THR A 179 42.03 -6.53 -0.98
N LYS A 180 42.06 -7.31 0.12
CA LYS A 180 43.04 -7.11 1.21
C LYS A 180 44.50 -7.20 0.74
N LYS A 181 44.75 -7.89 -0.37
CA LYS A 181 46.08 -8.06 -0.97
C LYS A 181 46.29 -7.19 -2.21
N ASN A 182 45.32 -6.34 -2.57
CA ASN A 182 45.32 -5.56 -3.82
C ASN A 182 45.51 -6.42 -5.09
N GLN A 183 44.94 -7.62 -5.10
CA GLN A 183 45.10 -8.60 -6.19
C GLN A 183 43.87 -8.72 -7.10
N THR A 184 42.95 -7.76 -7.04
CA THR A 184 41.83 -7.68 -7.99
C THR A 184 42.17 -6.59 -9.02
N PRO A 185 42.64 -6.95 -10.22
CA PRO A 185 42.93 -5.96 -11.26
C PRO A 185 41.63 -5.31 -11.77
N SER A 186 41.73 -4.11 -12.33
CA SER A 186 40.58 -3.41 -12.94
C SER A 186 40.01 -4.14 -14.16
N THR A 187 40.81 -5.01 -14.80
CA THR A 187 40.42 -5.81 -15.94
C THR A 187 39.56 -7.02 -15.58
N ALA A 188 39.47 -7.40 -14.30
CA ALA A 188 38.72 -8.57 -13.87
C ALA A 188 37.22 -8.39 -14.11
N ASP A 189 36.60 -9.35 -14.81
CA ASP A 189 35.16 -9.36 -15.02
C ASP A 189 34.46 -10.05 -13.84
N ASN A 190 33.88 -9.22 -12.96
CA ASN A 190 33.16 -9.71 -11.80
C ASN A 190 31.98 -10.63 -12.17
N LYS A 191 31.34 -10.46 -13.33
CA LYS A 191 30.22 -11.33 -13.74
C LYS A 191 30.72 -12.72 -14.10
N LYS A 192 31.85 -12.82 -14.81
CA LYS A 192 32.48 -14.10 -15.12
C LYS A 192 32.96 -14.80 -13.86
N ILE A 193 33.56 -14.06 -12.92
CA ILE A 193 33.95 -14.60 -11.62
C ILE A 193 32.73 -15.15 -10.87
N GLU A 194 31.64 -14.38 -10.78
CA GLU A 194 30.37 -14.81 -10.17
C GLU A 194 29.82 -16.07 -10.84
N TYR A 195 29.88 -16.15 -12.17
CA TYR A 195 29.47 -17.32 -12.95
C TYR A 195 30.32 -18.57 -12.61
N ILE A 196 31.65 -18.45 -12.47
CA ILE A 196 32.52 -19.57 -12.07
C ILE A 196 32.13 -20.10 -10.68
N TYR A 197 31.82 -19.22 -9.72
CA TYR A 197 31.34 -19.64 -8.39
C TYR A 197 29.96 -20.31 -8.42
N TYR A 198 29.07 -19.82 -9.28
CA TYR A 198 27.78 -20.45 -9.55
C TYR A 198 27.97 -21.85 -10.13
N MET A 199 28.79 -21.99 -11.18
CA MET A 199 29.09 -23.27 -11.81
C MET A 199 29.75 -24.26 -10.85
N ALA A 200 30.61 -23.80 -9.93
CA ALA A 200 31.17 -24.68 -8.90
C ALA A 200 30.09 -25.29 -7.99
N GLN A 201 29.02 -24.54 -7.71
CA GLN A 201 27.86 -25.04 -6.97
C GLN A 201 27.02 -26.01 -7.81
N GLU A 202 26.79 -25.72 -9.09
CA GLU A 202 26.04 -26.62 -9.98
C GLU A 202 26.77 -27.94 -10.24
N ILE A 203 28.08 -27.89 -10.50
CA ILE A 203 28.95 -29.09 -10.62
C ILE A 203 28.91 -29.89 -9.32
N THR A 204 28.93 -29.23 -8.15
CA THR A 204 28.79 -29.92 -6.86
C THR A 204 27.47 -30.68 -6.75
N LYS A 205 26.36 -30.07 -7.19
CA LYS A 205 25.04 -30.72 -7.19
C LYS A 205 24.99 -31.88 -8.17
N MET A 206 25.54 -31.70 -9.37
CA MET A 206 25.52 -32.67 -10.45
C MET A 206 26.31 -33.95 -10.12
N PHE A 207 27.53 -33.81 -9.60
CA PHE A 207 28.41 -34.94 -9.33
C PHE A 207 28.31 -35.50 -7.90
N GLY A 208 27.53 -34.86 -7.02
CA GLY A 208 27.39 -35.28 -5.62
C GLY A 208 28.67 -35.15 -4.79
N LYS A 209 29.72 -34.53 -5.33
CA LYS A 209 31.01 -34.26 -4.66
C LYS A 209 31.21 -32.77 -4.49
N LYS A 210 31.93 -32.35 -3.46
CA LYS A 210 32.15 -30.92 -3.19
C LYS A 210 33.21 -30.35 -4.12
N TYR A 211 32.85 -29.37 -4.93
CA TYR A 211 33.77 -28.57 -5.73
C TYR A 211 33.91 -27.15 -5.17
N GLN A 212 35.08 -26.55 -5.40
CA GLN A 212 35.42 -25.20 -4.96
C GLN A 212 36.18 -24.46 -6.06
N VAL A 213 36.06 -23.13 -6.05
CA VAL A 213 36.87 -22.28 -6.90
C VAL A 213 38.25 -22.13 -6.27
N ASP A 214 39.26 -22.50 -7.04
CA ASP A 214 40.69 -22.41 -6.75
C ASP A 214 41.34 -21.33 -7.64
N HIS A 215 42.43 -20.76 -7.14
CA HIS A 215 43.31 -19.89 -7.93
C HIS A 215 44.46 -20.73 -8.50
N ILE A 216 44.60 -20.77 -9.83
CA ILE A 216 45.66 -21.54 -10.52
C ILE A 216 47.04 -21.10 -9.98
N VAL A 217 47.29 -19.78 -10.00
CA VAL A 217 48.36 -19.13 -9.22
C VAL A 217 47.75 -18.65 -7.90
N PRO A 218 48.18 -19.16 -6.73
CA PRO A 218 47.64 -18.75 -5.44
C PRO A 218 47.84 -17.26 -5.15
N LEU A 219 46.88 -16.66 -4.44
CA LEU A 219 46.99 -15.26 -3.98
C LEU A 219 48.24 -15.02 -3.10
N SER A 220 48.72 -16.01 -2.34
CA SER A 220 49.97 -15.90 -1.54
C SER A 220 51.23 -15.80 -2.41
N LYS A 221 51.17 -16.21 -3.67
CA LYS A 221 52.30 -16.27 -4.61
C LYS A 221 52.18 -15.21 -5.72
N GLY A 222 51.36 -14.19 -5.52
CA GLY A 222 51.17 -13.10 -6.48
C GLY A 222 50.05 -13.32 -7.49
N GLY A 223 49.32 -14.44 -7.43
CA GLY A 223 48.19 -14.69 -8.34
C GLY A 223 47.08 -13.64 -8.22
N LEU A 224 46.45 -13.30 -9.35
CA LEU A 224 45.38 -12.32 -9.42
C LEU A 224 44.01 -12.98 -9.23
N HIS A 225 43.06 -12.26 -8.64
CA HIS A 225 41.66 -12.65 -8.65
C HIS A 225 41.01 -12.17 -9.95
N HIS A 226 41.32 -12.90 -11.02
CA HIS A 226 40.88 -12.69 -12.40
C HIS A 226 40.25 -13.98 -12.91
N GLU A 227 39.23 -13.90 -13.77
CA GLU A 227 38.51 -15.06 -14.31
C GLU A 227 39.43 -16.12 -14.92
N ASP A 228 40.50 -15.69 -15.61
CA ASP A 228 41.50 -16.59 -16.23
C ASP A 228 42.42 -17.31 -15.22
N ASN A 229 42.52 -16.79 -13.99
CA ASN A 229 43.30 -17.42 -12.93
C ASN A 229 42.43 -18.27 -12.00
N LEU A 230 41.14 -18.44 -12.30
CA LEU A 230 40.21 -19.25 -11.51
C LEU A 230 39.91 -20.57 -12.21
N GLN A 231 39.83 -21.63 -11.42
CA GLN A 231 39.40 -22.95 -11.86
C GLN A 231 38.50 -23.61 -10.82
N ILE A 232 37.62 -24.51 -11.25
CA ILE A 232 36.77 -25.30 -10.38
C ILE A 232 37.43 -26.65 -10.15
N LEU A 233 37.82 -26.91 -8.90
CA LEU A 233 38.52 -28.13 -8.50
C LEU A 233 37.75 -28.86 -7.40
N GLU A 234 37.87 -30.19 -7.34
CA GLU A 234 37.33 -30.95 -6.22
C GLU A 234 37.95 -30.44 -4.91
N ALA A 235 37.13 -30.27 -3.88
CA ALA A 235 37.56 -29.64 -2.62
C ALA A 235 38.74 -30.38 -1.97
N ALA A 236 38.79 -31.71 -2.09
CA ALA A 236 39.91 -32.52 -1.59
C ALA A 236 41.22 -32.18 -2.31
N LEU A 237 41.19 -32.10 -3.65
CA LEU A 237 42.34 -31.73 -4.47
C LEU A 237 42.77 -30.27 -4.24
N ASN A 238 41.81 -29.36 -4.06
CA ASN A 238 42.08 -27.97 -3.73
C ASN A 238 42.80 -27.81 -2.38
N GLN A 239 42.36 -28.57 -1.37
CA GLN A 239 43.03 -28.60 -0.06
C GLN A 239 44.45 -29.19 -0.16
N GLU A 240 44.62 -30.23 -0.97
CA GLU A 240 45.92 -30.86 -1.19
C GLU A 240 46.89 -29.95 -1.97
N LYS A 241 46.38 -29.17 -2.93
CA LYS A 241 47.14 -28.16 -3.67
C LYS A 241 47.54 -27.00 -2.77
N ASN A 242 46.61 -26.50 -1.94
CA ASN A 242 46.83 -25.35 -1.07
C ASN A 242 47.50 -24.17 -1.81
N ASP A 243 48.70 -23.76 -1.40
CA ASP A 243 49.47 -22.67 -2.02
C ASP A 243 50.67 -23.17 -2.85
N LYS A 244 50.71 -24.46 -3.21
CA LYS A 244 51.76 -25.04 -4.06
C LYS A 244 51.79 -24.33 -5.41
N TYR A 245 52.92 -23.67 -5.68
CA TYR A 245 53.22 -23.02 -6.95
C TYR A 245 54.72 -22.70 -7.02
N PRO A 246 55.44 -22.95 -8.13
CA PRO A 246 54.95 -23.58 -9.38
C PRO A 246 54.70 -25.08 -9.23
N LEU A 247 53.74 -25.60 -9.99
CA LEU A 247 53.42 -27.04 -10.01
C LEU A 247 54.34 -27.80 -10.97
N THR A 248 54.74 -29.02 -10.59
CA THR A 248 55.41 -29.99 -11.49
C THR A 248 54.47 -30.43 -12.63
N ALA A 249 55.02 -31.09 -13.66
CA ALA A 249 54.20 -31.58 -14.79
C ALA A 249 53.09 -32.54 -14.32
N LEU A 250 53.40 -33.45 -13.39
CA LEU A 250 52.43 -34.38 -12.83
C LEU A 250 51.35 -33.67 -12.00
N GLU A 251 51.73 -32.67 -11.20
CA GLU A 251 50.80 -31.90 -10.38
C GLU A 251 49.90 -30.99 -11.22
N LYS A 252 50.38 -30.46 -12.35
CA LYS A 252 49.53 -29.71 -13.29
C LYS A 252 48.39 -30.58 -13.81
N THR A 253 48.66 -31.84 -14.14
CA THR A 253 47.63 -32.80 -14.56
C THR A 253 46.70 -33.14 -13.41
N LYS A 254 47.24 -33.36 -12.20
CA LYS A 254 46.46 -33.71 -11.01
C LYS A 254 45.51 -32.59 -10.56
N TYR A 255 45.96 -31.34 -10.56
CA TYR A 255 45.21 -30.18 -10.08
C TYR A 255 44.61 -29.36 -11.22
N CYS A 256 44.27 -30.02 -12.33
CA CYS A 256 43.56 -29.44 -13.47
C CYS A 256 42.05 -29.45 -13.21
N GLY A 257 41.46 -28.27 -13.06
CA GLY A 257 40.02 -28.08 -12.87
C GLY A 257 39.30 -27.53 -14.10
N PHE A 258 37.99 -27.30 -13.97
CA PHE A 258 37.21 -26.64 -15.01
C PHE A 258 37.50 -25.14 -15.01
N THR A 259 38.03 -24.61 -16.11
CA THR A 259 38.25 -23.17 -16.30
C THR A 259 37.08 -22.54 -17.04
N LEU A 260 36.98 -21.21 -17.04
CA LEU A 260 35.93 -20.51 -17.77
C LEU A 260 35.86 -20.93 -19.26
N LYS A 261 37.02 -21.08 -19.91
CA LYS A 261 37.09 -21.54 -21.31
C LYS A 261 36.44 -22.89 -21.53
N ILE A 262 36.60 -23.81 -20.58
CA ILE A 262 35.96 -25.13 -20.64
C ILE A 262 34.46 -24.99 -20.43
N LEU A 263 34.02 -24.17 -19.46
CA LEU A 263 32.60 -23.95 -19.19
C LEU A 263 31.88 -23.31 -20.38
N GLU A 264 32.49 -22.30 -21.01
CA GLU A 264 31.94 -21.63 -22.20
C GLU A 264 31.87 -22.56 -23.42
N SER A 265 32.70 -23.61 -23.48
CA SER A 265 32.65 -24.62 -24.56
C SER A 265 31.57 -25.70 -24.36
N MET A 266 30.89 -25.70 -23.20
CA MET A 266 29.84 -26.66 -22.86
C MET A 266 28.42 -26.07 -23.01
N GLU A 267 28.29 -24.78 -23.32
CA GLU A 267 27.05 -24.10 -23.72
C GLU A 267 26.82 -24.22 -25.24
#